data_AF-A0A8K0JT04-F1
#
_entry.id   AF-A0A8K0JT04-F1
#
_cell.length_a   1.000
_cell.length_b   1.000
_cell.length_c   1.000
_cell.angle_alpha   90.00
_cell.angle_beta   90.00
_cell.angle_gamma   90.00
#
_symmetry.space_group_name_H-M   'P 1'
#
loop_
_entity.id
_entity.type
_entity.pdbx_description
1 polymer ?
#
loop_
_entity_poly.entity_id
_entity_poly.type
_entity_poly.pdbx_seq_one_letter_code
_entity_poly.pdbx_strand_id
1 'polypeptide(L)'
;MASVKDTATFFTKGTSSQFEHVLRLYPEALRLKAERKTKKPEELIKLDNWFQNDLPKKIKSRGKDAHLVHEELVQLMKWKQARGKFYPQLSYLVKVNTPRAVITETRRAFRKLPNLEQAITALSNLKGVGTTMASALLTAAAPEAAPFMADECLMAIPEIEGIDYTTKEYLNFVQLIQNAADRLNKECKMLVLLCYLMYNSILAGTNFWNPHQVELALWTHYVAAELKPALLDTIPNSASPTENGNVIHHPLETKNGDKREEIQEAPITPFLIIWTITDKRMNRLDHSLTGKIRLAGILTQDLRVGALAWVANHSATVTG
;
A
#
# COMPACT_ATOMS: atom_id res chain seq x y z
N MET A 1 -7.17 18.09 18.25
CA MET A 1 -6.53 16.84 17.76
C MET A 1 -6.14 17.07 16.31
N ALA A 2 -4.94 16.67 15.89
CA ALA A 2 -4.57 16.77 14.48
C ALA A 2 -5.48 15.86 13.64
N SER A 3 -6.01 16.39 12.53
CA SER A 3 -6.94 15.68 11.65
C SER A 3 -6.19 14.66 10.79
N VAL A 4 -6.81 13.54 10.44
CA VAL A 4 -6.22 12.59 9.46
C VAL A 4 -5.98 13.24 8.08
N LYS A 5 -6.56 14.41 7.82
CA LYS A 5 -6.28 15.23 6.63
C LYS A 5 -4.88 15.86 6.62
N ASP A 6 -4.20 15.88 7.76
CA ASP A 6 -2.78 16.21 7.86
C ASP A 6 -1.94 14.98 7.53
N THR A 7 -1.03 15.10 6.55
CA THR A 7 -0.28 13.95 6.01
C THR A 7 0.64 13.29 7.04
N ALA A 8 1.26 14.08 7.92
CA ALA A 8 2.08 13.57 9.02
C ALA A 8 1.24 12.71 9.99
N THR A 9 0.06 13.20 10.34
CA THR A 9 -0.90 12.48 11.19
C THR A 9 -1.42 11.22 10.50
N PHE A 10 -1.74 11.28 9.20
CA PHE A 10 -2.12 10.12 8.41
C PHE A 10 -1.03 9.05 8.42
N PHE A 11 0.24 9.41 8.18
CA PHE A 11 1.34 8.46 8.16
C PHE A 11 1.51 7.74 9.51
N THR A 12 1.54 8.52 10.59
CA THR A 12 1.84 8.01 11.94
C THR A 12 0.67 7.28 12.58
N LYS A 13 -0.58 7.69 12.30
CA LYS A 13 -1.78 7.23 13.03
C LYS A 13 -2.89 6.67 12.14
N GLY A 14 -2.79 6.80 10.82
CA GLY A 14 -3.82 6.32 9.90
C GLY A 14 -3.97 4.81 9.93
N THR A 15 -5.19 4.30 9.96
CA THR A 15 -5.50 2.86 10.02
C THR A 15 -5.31 2.17 8.65
N SER A 16 -5.23 0.84 8.63
CA SER A 16 -5.19 0.08 7.37
C SER A 16 -6.32 0.43 6.39
N SER A 17 -7.55 0.65 6.88
CA SER A 17 -8.69 1.01 6.03
C SER A 17 -8.57 2.42 5.45
N GLN A 18 -8.01 3.37 6.22
CA GLN A 18 -7.73 4.72 5.73
C GLN A 18 -6.62 4.71 4.67
N PHE A 19 -5.55 3.94 4.89
CA PHE A 19 -4.50 3.75 3.90
C PHE A 19 -5.03 3.11 2.61
N GLU A 20 -5.89 2.10 2.70
CA GLU A 20 -6.52 1.45 1.55
C GLU A 20 -7.43 2.42 0.78
N HIS A 21 -8.20 3.24 1.50
CA HIS A 21 -9.03 4.27 0.90
C HIS A 21 -8.18 5.29 0.13
N VAL A 22 -7.13 5.81 0.76
CA VAL A 22 -6.21 6.77 0.14
C VAL A 22 -5.50 6.16 -1.06
N LEU A 23 -5.03 4.92 -0.98
CA LEU A 23 -4.36 4.26 -2.10
C LEU A 23 -5.28 4.15 -3.34
N ARG A 24 -6.59 3.96 -3.16
CA ARG A 24 -7.57 3.96 -4.25
C ARG A 24 -7.71 5.32 -4.95
N LEU A 25 -7.32 6.42 -4.30
CA LEU A 25 -7.30 7.76 -4.90
C LEU A 25 -6.07 8.01 -5.78
N TYR A 26 -5.11 7.07 -5.83
CA TYR A 26 -3.86 7.24 -6.58
C TYR A 26 -4.05 7.68 -8.04
N PRO A 27 -4.96 7.08 -8.85
CA PRO A 27 -5.15 7.50 -10.23
C PRO A 27 -5.60 8.97 -10.36
N GLU A 28 -6.48 9.44 -9.47
CA GLU A 28 -6.96 10.82 -9.47
C GLU A 28 -5.86 11.79 -9.00
N ALA A 29 -5.11 11.44 -7.95
CA ALA A 29 -3.97 12.23 -7.49
C ALA A 29 -2.87 12.36 -8.55
N LEU A 30 -2.57 11.27 -9.26
CA LEU A 30 -1.64 11.26 -10.38
C LEU A 30 -2.13 12.18 -11.52
N ARG A 31 -3.42 12.10 -11.88
CA ARG A 31 -4.03 12.95 -12.90
C ARG A 31 -3.92 14.43 -12.54
N LEU A 32 -4.31 14.81 -11.32
CA LEU A 32 -4.20 16.19 -10.82
C LEU A 32 -2.76 16.72 -10.90
N LYS A 33 -1.79 15.89 -10.49
CA LYS A 33 -0.39 16.25 -10.55
C LYS A 33 0.10 16.39 -12.00
N ALA A 34 -0.33 15.49 -12.89
CA ALA A 34 0.03 15.53 -14.30
C ALA A 34 -0.49 16.82 -14.97
N GLU A 35 -1.76 17.17 -14.74
CA GLU A 35 -2.41 18.38 -15.26
C GLU A 35 -1.72 19.66 -14.78
N ARG A 36 -1.29 19.71 -13.52
CA ARG A 36 -0.53 20.85 -12.98
C ARG A 36 0.86 20.99 -13.60
N LYS A 37 1.48 19.88 -14.00
CA LYS A 37 2.89 19.85 -14.41
C LYS A 37 3.11 20.00 -15.92
N THR A 38 2.23 19.43 -16.74
CA THR A 38 2.43 19.33 -18.19
C THR A 38 1.15 19.51 -18.97
N LYS A 39 1.25 20.03 -20.19
CA LYS A 39 0.13 20.14 -21.14
C LYS A 39 -0.31 18.79 -21.72
N LYS A 40 0.46 17.72 -21.47
CA LYS A 40 0.17 16.36 -21.95
C LYS A 40 0.11 15.38 -20.77
N PRO A 41 -0.94 15.45 -19.92
CA PRO A 41 -1.05 14.62 -18.72
C PRO A 41 -1.05 13.11 -19.05
N GLU A 42 -1.63 12.75 -20.21
CA GLU A 42 -1.69 11.37 -20.72
C GLU A 42 -0.33 10.69 -20.83
N GLU A 43 0.75 11.44 -21.13
CA GLU A 43 2.09 10.87 -21.23
C GLU A 43 2.59 10.39 -19.86
N LEU A 44 2.35 11.16 -18.79
CA LEU A 44 2.72 10.74 -17.44
C LEU A 44 1.87 9.56 -16.99
N ILE A 45 0.56 9.59 -17.22
CA ILE A 45 -0.36 8.50 -16.84
C ILE A 45 0.08 7.18 -17.51
N LYS A 46 0.41 7.22 -18.80
CA LYS A 46 0.91 6.04 -19.54
C LYS A 46 2.25 5.54 -18.98
N LEU A 47 3.18 6.44 -18.69
CA LEU A 47 4.48 6.08 -18.11
C LEU A 47 4.32 5.47 -16.72
N ASP A 48 3.39 6.01 -15.92
CA ASP A 48 3.13 5.53 -14.57
C ASP A 48 2.47 4.16 -14.58
N ASN A 49 1.46 3.93 -15.44
CA ASN A 49 0.88 2.61 -15.61
C ASN A 49 1.94 1.57 -16.00
N TRP A 50 2.85 1.93 -16.91
CA TRP A 50 3.98 1.06 -17.26
C TRP A 50 4.89 0.78 -16.06
N PHE A 51 5.24 1.79 -15.26
CA PHE A 51 6.09 1.64 -14.08
C PHE A 51 5.43 0.78 -12.99
N GLN A 52 4.15 1.00 -12.71
CA GLN A 52 3.44 0.30 -11.64
C GLN A 52 3.05 -1.14 -12.02
N ASN A 53 2.68 -1.37 -13.29
CA ASN A 53 2.04 -2.62 -13.69
C ASN A 53 2.87 -3.48 -14.65
N ASP A 54 3.62 -2.87 -15.58
CA ASP A 54 4.28 -3.63 -16.65
C ASP A 54 5.73 -3.96 -16.32
N LEU A 55 6.50 -2.97 -15.85
CA LEU A 55 7.92 -3.12 -15.54
C LEU A 55 8.16 -4.18 -14.45
N PRO A 56 7.42 -4.22 -13.32
CA PRO A 56 7.61 -5.25 -12.30
C PRO A 56 7.33 -6.65 -12.84
N LYS A 57 6.29 -6.80 -13.68
CA LYS A 57 5.96 -8.08 -14.33
C LYS A 57 7.07 -8.53 -15.28
N LYS A 58 7.66 -7.61 -16.07
CA LYS A 58 8.79 -7.89 -16.95
C LYS A 58 10.06 -8.28 -16.20
N ILE A 59 10.37 -7.60 -15.09
CA ILE A 59 11.52 -7.97 -14.26
C ILE A 59 11.29 -9.35 -13.64
N LYS A 60 10.09 -9.60 -13.10
CA LYS A 60 9.73 -10.88 -12.49
C LYS A 60 9.71 -12.04 -13.48
N SER A 61 9.27 -11.82 -14.72
CA SER A 61 9.25 -12.89 -15.75
C SER A 61 10.64 -13.36 -16.17
N ARG A 62 11.70 -12.58 -15.91
CA ARG A 62 13.11 -12.98 -16.10
C ARG A 62 13.63 -13.93 -15.00
N GLY A 63 12.87 -14.13 -13.93
CA GLY A 63 13.17 -15.11 -12.87
C GLY A 63 14.53 -14.89 -12.21
N LYS A 64 15.37 -15.95 -12.19
CA LYS A 64 16.73 -15.90 -11.60
C LYS A 64 17.67 -14.93 -12.31
N ASP A 65 17.34 -14.54 -13.54
CA ASP A 65 18.08 -13.55 -14.31
C ASP A 65 17.39 -12.19 -14.33
N ALA A 66 16.71 -11.79 -13.25
CA ALA A 66 16.12 -10.46 -13.13
C ALA A 66 17.15 -9.35 -13.42
N HIS A 67 16.82 -8.45 -14.36
CA HIS A 67 17.60 -7.28 -14.77
C HIS A 67 16.68 -6.28 -15.48
N LEU A 68 17.16 -5.06 -15.77
CA LEU A 68 16.56 -4.17 -16.78
C LEU A 68 17.36 -4.22 -18.08
N VAL A 69 16.67 -3.93 -19.19
CA VAL A 69 17.32 -3.56 -20.46
C VAL A 69 17.46 -2.04 -20.58
N HIS A 70 18.30 -1.59 -21.52
CA HIS A 70 18.61 -0.16 -21.70
C HIS A 70 17.36 0.71 -21.92
N GLU A 71 16.45 0.28 -22.79
CA GLU A 71 15.21 1.01 -23.07
C GLU A 71 14.31 1.15 -21.82
N GLU A 72 14.29 0.14 -20.95
CA GLU A 72 13.54 0.21 -19.69
C GLU A 72 14.18 1.23 -18.74
N LEU A 73 15.51 1.31 -18.68
CA LEU A 73 16.20 2.32 -17.87
C LEU A 73 15.93 3.75 -18.39
N VAL A 74 15.96 3.96 -19.71
CA VAL A 74 15.64 5.24 -20.33
C VAL A 74 14.18 5.63 -20.08
N GLN A 75 13.25 4.69 -20.25
CA GLN A 75 11.83 4.91 -19.99
C GLN A 75 11.56 5.21 -18.51
N LEU A 76 12.25 4.53 -17.59
CA LEU A 76 12.16 4.79 -16.16
C LEU A 76 12.64 6.20 -15.80
N MET A 77 13.73 6.67 -16.42
CA MET A 77 14.19 8.05 -16.25
C MET A 77 13.14 9.05 -16.76
N LYS A 78 12.54 8.78 -17.92
CA LYS A 78 11.44 9.61 -18.45
C LYS A 78 10.27 9.66 -17.46
N TRP A 79 9.84 8.51 -16.92
CA TRP A 79 8.80 8.45 -15.90
C TRP A 79 9.17 9.27 -14.65
N LYS A 80 10.36 9.06 -14.09
CA LYS A 80 10.80 9.75 -12.86
C LYS A 80 10.82 11.27 -13.04
N GLN A 81 11.32 11.76 -14.17
CA GLN A 81 11.35 13.20 -14.45
C GLN A 81 9.96 13.77 -14.79
N ALA A 82 9.09 12.98 -15.40
CA ALA A 82 7.71 13.38 -15.65
C ALA A 82 6.90 13.46 -14.35
N ARG A 83 7.13 12.56 -13.37
CA ARG A 83 6.46 12.58 -12.07
C ARG A 83 7.05 13.65 -11.14
N GLY A 84 8.37 13.70 -11.02
CA GLY A 84 9.13 14.56 -10.10
C GLY A 84 9.89 15.71 -10.77
N LYS A 85 10.93 16.24 -10.13
CA LYS A 85 11.68 17.38 -10.69
C LYS A 85 12.45 17.01 -11.97
N PHE A 86 12.39 17.88 -12.97
CA PHE A 86 13.01 17.67 -14.28
C PHE A 86 14.46 18.16 -14.29
N TYR A 87 15.39 17.30 -14.70
CA TYR A 87 16.82 17.58 -14.79
C TYR A 87 17.37 17.08 -16.13
N PRO A 88 17.44 17.92 -17.18
CA PRO A 88 17.72 17.49 -18.55
C PRO A 88 19.01 16.65 -18.68
N GLN A 89 20.05 17.00 -17.92
CA GLN A 89 21.34 16.32 -17.92
C GLN A 89 21.24 14.82 -17.56
N LEU A 90 20.32 14.43 -16.67
CA LEU A 90 20.19 13.03 -16.28
C LEU A 90 19.62 12.17 -17.42
N SER A 91 18.75 12.74 -18.25
CA SER A 91 18.23 12.06 -19.44
C SER A 91 19.33 11.79 -20.48
N TYR A 92 20.33 12.67 -20.58
CA TYR A 92 21.51 12.43 -21.42
C TYR A 92 22.42 11.36 -20.81
N LEU A 93 22.71 11.46 -19.51
CA LEU A 93 23.58 10.51 -18.80
C LEU A 93 23.07 9.07 -18.84
N VAL A 94 21.75 8.86 -18.72
CA VAL A 94 21.18 7.51 -18.79
C VAL A 94 21.38 6.90 -20.18
N LYS A 95 21.20 7.69 -21.24
CA LYS A 95 21.31 7.22 -22.63
C LYS A 95 22.71 6.76 -23.01
N VAL A 96 23.76 7.34 -22.41
CA VAL A 96 25.15 6.97 -22.72
C VAL A 96 25.62 5.66 -22.04
N ASN A 97 24.79 5.04 -21.20
CA ASN A 97 25.10 3.69 -20.71
C ASN A 97 24.97 2.68 -21.85
N THR A 98 25.83 1.66 -21.88
CA THR A 98 25.71 0.57 -22.87
C THR A 98 24.64 -0.44 -22.43
N PRO A 99 23.95 -1.14 -23.35
CA PRO A 99 22.99 -2.19 -22.98
C PRO A 99 23.59 -3.26 -22.07
N ARG A 100 24.85 -3.65 -22.33
CA ARG A 100 25.59 -4.61 -21.49
C ARG A 100 25.80 -4.10 -20.07
N ALA A 101 26.14 -2.82 -19.89
CA ALA A 101 26.32 -2.23 -18.56
C ALA A 101 25.02 -2.23 -17.76
N VAL A 102 23.90 -1.81 -18.39
CA VAL A 102 22.58 -1.78 -17.73
C VAL A 102 22.19 -3.16 -17.22
N ILE A 103 22.29 -4.19 -18.06
CA ILE A 103 21.98 -5.57 -17.68
C ILE A 103 22.91 -6.05 -16.55
N THR A 104 24.21 -5.76 -16.65
CA THR A 104 25.22 -6.23 -15.67
C THR A 104 25.01 -5.62 -14.29
N GLU A 105 24.85 -4.30 -14.21
CA GLU A 105 24.73 -3.61 -12.93
C GLU A 105 23.37 -3.82 -12.27
N THR A 106 22.28 -3.85 -13.05
CA THR A 106 20.94 -4.12 -12.48
C THR A 106 20.81 -5.56 -11.98
N ARG A 107 21.32 -6.54 -12.73
CA ARG A 107 21.40 -7.93 -12.26
C ARG A 107 22.22 -8.05 -10.98
N ARG A 108 23.37 -7.37 -10.93
CA ARG A 108 24.23 -7.37 -9.75
C ARG A 108 23.49 -6.79 -8.55
N ALA A 109 22.81 -5.66 -8.72
CA ALA A 109 22.01 -5.03 -7.68
C ALA A 109 20.88 -5.91 -7.17
N PHE A 110 20.11 -6.56 -8.06
CA PHE A 110 18.98 -7.39 -7.66
C PHE A 110 19.42 -8.64 -6.89
N ARG A 111 20.61 -9.17 -7.15
CA ARG A 111 21.21 -10.25 -6.36
C ARG A 111 21.64 -9.83 -4.95
N LYS A 112 21.72 -8.52 -4.66
CA LYS A 112 22.02 -8.01 -3.31
C LYS A 112 20.78 -7.93 -2.43
N LEU A 113 19.58 -8.00 -2.99
CA LEU A 113 18.35 -7.96 -2.21
C LEU A 113 18.29 -9.12 -1.19
N PRO A 114 17.78 -8.88 0.03
CA PRO A 114 17.12 -7.65 0.49
C PRO A 114 18.08 -6.55 1.00
N ASN A 115 19.41 -6.68 0.83
CA ASN A 115 20.36 -5.62 1.22
C ASN A 115 20.30 -4.44 0.23
N LEU A 116 19.49 -3.43 0.58
CA LEU A 116 19.26 -2.24 -0.25
C LEU A 116 20.50 -1.35 -0.39
N GLU A 117 21.34 -1.27 0.64
CA GLU A 117 22.57 -0.47 0.61
C GLU A 117 23.51 -0.95 -0.50
N GLN A 118 23.84 -2.25 -0.49
CA GLN A 118 24.68 -2.85 -1.52
C GLN A 118 24.02 -2.80 -2.91
N ALA A 119 22.69 -2.91 -2.98
CA ALA A 119 21.96 -2.80 -4.23
C ALA A 119 22.08 -1.38 -4.82
N ILE A 120 21.94 -0.33 -4.00
CA ILE A 120 22.15 1.06 -4.40
C ILE A 120 23.59 1.28 -4.85
N THR A 121 24.57 0.80 -4.11
CA THR A 121 25.98 0.93 -4.49
C THR A 121 26.24 0.33 -5.88
N ALA A 122 25.65 -0.83 -6.19
CA ALA A 122 25.77 -1.44 -7.52
C ALA A 122 25.09 -0.60 -8.62
N LEU A 123 23.89 -0.07 -8.35
CA LEU A 123 23.16 0.77 -9.31
C LEU A 123 23.85 2.10 -9.60
N SER A 124 24.54 2.68 -8.61
CA SER A 124 25.29 3.94 -8.74
C SER A 124 26.46 3.86 -9.72
N ASN A 125 26.84 2.67 -10.19
CA ASN A 125 27.81 2.50 -11.28
C ASN A 125 27.25 2.94 -12.65
N LEU A 126 25.92 3.04 -12.79
CA LEU A 126 25.27 3.49 -14.02
C LEU A 126 25.23 5.03 -14.06
N LYS A 127 25.58 5.59 -15.22
CA LYS A 127 25.52 7.05 -15.42
C LYS A 127 24.08 7.56 -15.31
N GLY A 128 23.90 8.63 -14.55
CA GLY A 128 22.57 9.23 -14.33
C GLY A 128 21.71 8.48 -13.31
N VAL A 129 22.25 7.45 -12.64
CA VAL A 129 21.57 6.71 -11.57
C VAL A 129 22.19 7.09 -10.23
N GLY A 130 21.54 8.01 -9.51
CA GLY A 130 21.82 8.27 -8.09
C GLY A 130 20.81 7.60 -7.17
N THR A 131 20.86 7.86 -5.87
CA THR A 131 20.01 7.25 -4.82
C THR A 131 18.52 7.21 -5.18
N THR A 132 17.96 8.35 -5.62
CA THR A 132 16.52 8.43 -5.96
C THR A 132 16.16 7.64 -7.22
N MET A 133 17.07 7.50 -8.18
CA MET A 133 16.82 6.68 -9.37
C MET A 133 17.02 5.20 -9.05
N ALA A 134 18.00 4.89 -8.20
CA ALA A 134 18.24 3.55 -7.68
C ALA A 134 17.04 3.05 -6.87
N SER A 135 16.44 3.88 -6.00
CA SER A 135 15.23 3.48 -5.26
C SER A 135 14.06 3.16 -6.18
N ALA A 136 13.85 3.92 -7.27
CA ALA A 136 12.83 3.60 -8.27
C ALA A 136 13.08 2.24 -8.96
N LEU A 137 14.33 1.96 -9.32
CA LEU A 137 14.73 0.68 -9.90
C LEU A 137 14.45 -0.48 -8.94
N LEU A 138 14.82 -0.32 -7.67
CA LEU A 138 14.59 -1.34 -6.64
C LEU A 138 13.10 -1.51 -6.34
N THR A 139 12.32 -0.43 -6.36
CA THR A 139 10.86 -0.45 -6.19
C THR A 139 10.20 -1.31 -7.27
N ALA A 140 10.59 -1.13 -8.53
CA ALA A 140 10.06 -1.94 -9.63
C ALA A 140 10.47 -3.43 -9.53
N ALA A 141 11.66 -3.71 -9.00
CA ALA A 141 12.19 -5.07 -8.91
C ALA A 141 11.71 -5.83 -7.66
N ALA A 142 11.53 -5.14 -6.54
CA ALA A 142 11.20 -5.70 -5.24
C ALA A 142 10.32 -4.72 -4.44
N PRO A 143 9.06 -4.50 -4.88
CA PRO A 143 8.12 -3.62 -4.18
C PRO A 143 7.83 -4.07 -2.74
N GLU A 144 8.08 -5.36 -2.46
CA GLU A 144 7.96 -5.96 -1.14
C GLU A 144 9.02 -5.50 -0.13
N ALA A 145 10.12 -4.89 -0.60
CA ALA A 145 11.25 -4.49 0.25
C ALA A 145 11.68 -3.04 0.03
N ALA A 146 11.49 -2.49 -1.18
CA ALA A 146 12.02 -1.19 -1.56
C ALA A 146 10.87 -0.20 -1.87
N PRO A 147 10.64 0.82 -1.03
CA PRO A 147 9.82 1.96 -1.38
C PRO A 147 10.57 2.94 -2.28
N PHE A 148 9.82 3.72 -3.07
CA PHE A 148 10.38 4.78 -3.89
C PHE A 148 10.63 6.05 -3.06
N MET A 149 11.84 6.61 -3.16
CA MET A 149 12.20 7.83 -2.43
C MET A 149 11.70 9.08 -3.16
N ALA A 150 10.40 9.36 -3.05
CA ALA A 150 9.77 10.57 -3.59
C ALA A 150 9.86 11.75 -2.60
N ASP A 151 10.13 12.96 -3.12
CA ASP A 151 10.21 14.18 -2.31
C ASP A 151 8.94 14.40 -1.47
N GLU A 152 7.77 14.10 -2.03
CA GLU A 152 6.48 14.22 -1.32
C GLU A 152 6.40 13.31 -0.10
N CYS A 153 6.98 12.10 -0.19
CA CYS A 153 7.00 11.16 0.93
C CYS A 153 7.98 11.61 2.01
N LEU A 154 9.13 12.17 1.62
CA LEU A 154 10.11 12.69 2.57
C LEU A 154 9.55 13.90 3.34
N MET A 155 8.86 14.82 2.66
CA MET A 155 8.19 15.97 3.29
C MET A 155 7.01 15.58 4.20
N ALA A 156 6.43 14.41 3.97
CA ALA A 156 5.28 13.94 4.72
C ALA A 156 5.64 13.28 6.06
N ILE A 157 6.88 12.84 6.24
CA ILE A 157 7.33 12.05 7.39
C ILE A 157 7.92 13.00 8.44
N PRO A 158 7.32 13.12 9.65
CA PRO A 158 7.77 14.06 10.68
C PRO A 158 9.21 13.89 11.12
N GLU A 159 9.73 12.67 11.11
CA GLU A 159 11.08 12.32 11.56
C GLU A 159 12.17 12.71 10.56
N ILE A 160 11.81 13.11 9.34
CA ILE A 160 12.75 13.51 8.29
C ILE A 160 12.82 15.04 8.24
N GLU A 161 13.93 15.60 8.69
CA GLU A 161 14.20 17.03 8.62
C GLU A 161 14.98 17.38 7.35
N GLY A 162 14.34 18.13 6.44
CA GLY A 162 14.96 18.48 5.16
C GLY A 162 15.01 17.31 4.17
N ILE A 163 15.49 17.59 2.95
CA ILE A 163 15.53 16.60 1.87
C ILE A 163 16.96 16.41 1.42
N ASP A 164 17.56 15.31 1.87
CA ASP A 164 18.89 14.87 1.46
C ASP A 164 18.81 13.54 0.69
N TYR A 165 19.51 13.47 -0.44
CA TYR A 165 19.42 12.34 -1.37
C TYR A 165 20.56 11.32 -1.19
N THR A 166 20.96 11.07 0.06
CA THR A 166 22.04 10.13 0.40
C THR A 166 21.52 8.72 0.61
N THR A 167 22.39 7.71 0.48
CA THR A 167 22.02 6.32 0.80
C THR A 167 21.58 6.17 2.26
N LYS A 168 22.21 6.90 3.19
CA LYS A 168 21.85 6.86 4.61
C LYS A 168 20.41 7.33 4.83
N GLU A 169 20.04 8.46 4.24
CA GLU A 169 18.67 8.98 4.32
C GLU A 169 17.66 8.04 3.66
N TYR A 170 18.03 7.42 2.54
CA TYR A 170 17.17 6.40 1.94
C TYR A 170 16.92 5.22 2.86
N LEU A 171 17.95 4.70 3.55
CA LEU A 171 17.78 3.58 4.48
C LEU A 171 16.94 3.97 5.69
N ASN A 172 17.09 5.20 6.20
CA ASN A 172 16.21 5.75 7.23
C ASN A 172 14.75 5.80 6.76
N PHE A 173 14.51 6.35 5.56
CA PHE A 173 13.20 6.38 4.92
C PHE A 173 12.59 4.98 4.77
N VAL A 174 13.36 3.99 4.29
CA VAL A 174 12.91 2.60 4.18
C VAL A 174 12.46 2.06 5.53
N GLN A 175 13.23 2.30 6.59
CA GLN A 175 12.89 1.82 7.93
C GLN A 175 11.58 2.42 8.45
N LEU A 176 11.36 3.72 8.24
CA LEU A 176 10.12 4.41 8.64
C LEU A 176 8.91 3.85 7.87
N ILE A 177 9.04 3.64 6.57
CA ILE A 177 7.99 3.02 5.74
C ILE A 177 7.73 1.57 6.17
N GLN A 178 8.77 0.79 6.47
CA GLN A 178 8.63 -0.58 6.95
C GLN A 178 7.92 -0.64 8.31
N ASN A 179 8.23 0.27 9.22
CA ASN A 179 7.54 0.37 10.51
C ASN A 179 6.04 0.65 10.32
N ALA A 180 5.69 1.53 9.37
CA ALA A 180 4.30 1.77 9.02
C ALA A 180 3.64 0.53 8.40
N ALA A 181 4.29 -0.16 7.46
CA ALA A 181 3.79 -1.41 6.89
C ALA A 181 3.54 -2.47 7.97
N ASP A 182 4.47 -2.63 8.92
CA ASP A 182 4.35 -3.57 10.03
C ASP A 182 3.18 -3.22 10.96
N ARG A 183 2.96 -1.93 11.25
CA ARG A 183 1.81 -1.46 12.02
C ARG A 183 0.50 -1.80 11.33
N LEU A 184 0.35 -1.45 10.05
CA LEU A 184 -0.86 -1.74 9.27
C LEU A 184 -1.10 -3.24 9.15
N ASN A 185 -0.04 -4.03 8.97
CA ASN A 185 -0.13 -5.49 8.91
C ASN A 185 -0.54 -6.13 10.24
N LYS A 186 -0.11 -5.57 11.39
CA LYS A 186 -0.60 -6.02 12.70
C LYS A 186 -2.10 -5.77 12.83
N GLU A 187 -2.59 -4.60 12.41
CA GLU A 187 -4.03 -4.29 12.38
C GLU A 187 -4.80 -5.30 11.51
N CYS A 188 -4.33 -5.58 10.28
CA CYS A 188 -4.93 -6.58 9.40
C CYS A 188 -4.98 -7.98 10.04
N LYS A 189 -3.87 -8.44 10.65
CA LYS A 189 -3.81 -9.77 11.29
C LYS A 189 -4.81 -9.87 12.44
N MET A 190 -4.95 -8.82 13.23
CA MET A 190 -5.93 -8.78 14.32
C MET A 190 -7.36 -8.87 13.78
N LEU A 191 -7.69 -8.15 12.70
CA LEU A 191 -9.00 -8.23 12.07
C LEU A 191 -9.31 -9.62 11.50
N VAL A 192 -8.34 -10.27 10.86
CA VAL A 192 -8.48 -11.66 10.36
C VAL A 192 -8.72 -12.62 11.52
N LEU A 193 -7.95 -12.50 12.60
CA LEU A 193 -8.08 -13.34 13.78
C LEU A 193 -9.45 -13.15 14.45
N LEU A 194 -9.89 -11.89 14.63
CA LEU A 194 -11.20 -11.60 15.21
C LEU A 194 -12.33 -12.16 14.34
N CYS A 195 -12.26 -12.01 13.02
CA CYS A 195 -13.28 -12.58 12.12
C CYS A 195 -13.30 -14.12 12.19
N TYR A 196 -12.13 -14.76 12.21
CA TYR A 196 -12.05 -16.20 12.36
C TYR A 196 -12.65 -16.68 13.69
N LEU A 197 -12.32 -16.01 14.79
CA LEU A 197 -12.84 -16.37 16.12
C LEU A 197 -14.35 -16.13 16.24
N MET A 198 -14.89 -15.09 15.60
CA MET A 198 -16.31 -14.72 15.70
C MET A 198 -17.20 -15.48 14.72
N TYR A 199 -16.70 -15.79 13.52
CA TYR A 199 -17.52 -16.29 12.41
C TYR A 199 -17.04 -17.62 11.84
N ASN A 200 -15.99 -18.23 12.42
CA ASN A 200 -15.32 -19.43 11.91
C ASN A 200 -15.02 -19.35 10.39
N SER A 201 -14.66 -18.14 9.95
CA SER A 201 -14.43 -17.79 8.55
C SER A 201 -13.15 -16.98 8.44
N ILE A 202 -12.31 -17.32 7.47
CA ILE A 202 -11.15 -16.49 7.12
C ILE A 202 -11.66 -15.39 6.21
N LEU A 203 -11.43 -14.13 6.58
CA LEU A 203 -11.63 -12.99 5.67
C LEU A 203 -10.80 -13.22 4.41
N ALA A 204 -11.45 -13.69 3.35
CA ALA A 204 -10.84 -13.82 2.05
C ALA A 204 -10.57 -12.41 1.51
N GLY A 205 -9.30 -12.08 1.26
CA GLY A 205 -8.91 -10.81 0.64
C GLY A 205 -8.12 -9.83 1.50
N THR A 206 -7.70 -10.17 2.73
CA THR A 206 -6.74 -9.31 3.45
C THR A 206 -5.37 -9.39 2.79
N ASN A 207 -5.09 -8.40 1.93
CA ASN A 207 -3.75 -8.16 1.43
C ASN A 207 -2.91 -7.54 2.55
N PHE A 208 -1.69 -8.04 2.70
CA PHE A 208 -0.70 -7.40 3.56
C PHE A 208 -0.07 -6.23 2.83
N TRP A 209 0.19 -5.17 3.58
CA TRP A 209 0.88 -3.97 3.15
C TRP A 209 2.35 -4.25 2.93
N ASN A 210 2.86 -3.81 1.79
CA ASN A 210 4.28 -3.76 1.51
C ASN A 210 4.81 -2.31 1.49
N PRO A 211 6.14 -2.11 1.56
CA PRO A 211 6.72 -0.78 1.57
C PRO A 211 6.30 0.10 0.40
N HIS A 212 6.20 -0.45 -0.81
CA HIS A 212 5.76 0.30 -1.98
C HIS A 212 4.31 0.78 -1.89
N GLN A 213 3.39 -0.05 -1.40
CA GLN A 213 1.98 0.33 -1.21
C GLN A 213 1.82 1.44 -0.16
N VAL A 214 2.60 1.35 0.93
CA VAL A 214 2.62 2.38 1.98
C VAL A 214 3.15 3.69 1.42
N GLU A 215 4.26 3.64 0.66
CA GLU A 215 4.81 4.82 -0.03
C GLU A 215 3.80 5.45 -1.00
N LEU A 216 3.12 4.64 -1.82
CA LEU A 216 2.13 5.14 -2.76
C LEU A 216 0.92 5.78 -2.05
N ALA A 217 0.45 5.19 -0.96
CA ALA A 217 -0.64 5.77 -0.18
C ALA A 217 -0.21 7.10 0.46
N LEU A 218 1.00 7.16 1.03
CA LEU A 218 1.57 8.38 1.60
C LEU A 218 1.72 9.48 0.55
N TRP A 219 2.28 9.14 -0.60
CA TRP A 219 2.42 10.05 -1.74
C TRP A 219 1.06 10.57 -2.21
N THR A 220 0.06 9.69 -2.31
CA THR A 220 -1.30 10.02 -2.72
C THR A 220 -1.94 11.00 -1.76
N HIS A 221 -1.80 10.74 -0.46
CA HIS A 221 -2.30 11.63 0.58
C HIS A 221 -1.69 13.02 0.44
N TYR A 222 -0.36 13.10 0.35
CA TYR A 222 0.36 14.36 0.22
C TYR A 222 -0.11 15.15 -1.00
N VAL A 223 -0.17 14.50 -2.16
CA VAL A 223 -0.59 15.17 -3.41
C VAL A 223 -2.04 15.61 -3.35
N ALA A 224 -2.94 14.80 -2.78
CA ALA A 224 -4.34 15.18 -2.60
C ALA A 224 -4.48 16.36 -1.62
N ALA A 225 -3.75 16.36 -0.50
CA ALA A 225 -3.73 17.47 0.45
C ALA A 225 -3.29 18.79 -0.20
N GLU A 226 -2.26 18.74 -1.05
CA GLU A 226 -1.71 19.91 -1.73
C GLU A 226 -2.56 20.42 -2.90
N LEU A 227 -3.15 19.51 -3.69
CA LEU A 227 -3.81 19.88 -4.95
C LEU A 227 -5.33 19.96 -4.86
N LYS A 228 -5.95 19.10 -4.05
CA LYS A 228 -7.41 19.00 -3.92
C LYS A 228 -7.79 18.41 -2.55
N PRO A 229 -7.64 19.18 -1.45
CA PRO A 229 -7.86 18.69 -0.09
C PRO A 229 -9.22 18.02 0.13
N ALA A 230 -10.26 18.46 -0.59
CA ALA A 230 -11.61 17.89 -0.54
C ALA A 230 -11.66 16.38 -0.88
N LEU A 231 -10.68 15.82 -1.59
CA LEU A 231 -10.59 14.37 -1.79
C LEU A 231 -10.41 13.61 -0.47
N LEU A 232 -9.76 14.23 0.52
CA LEU A 232 -9.50 13.64 1.83
C LEU A 232 -10.71 13.69 2.77
N ASP A 233 -11.77 14.41 2.40
CA ASP A 233 -13.04 14.41 3.17
C ASP A 233 -13.73 13.05 3.15
N THR A 234 -13.37 12.22 2.17
CA THR A 234 -13.92 10.87 1.99
C THR A 234 -13.19 9.80 2.82
N ILE A 235 -12.11 10.16 3.52
CA ILE A 235 -11.37 9.22 4.38
C ILE A 235 -12.30 8.81 5.55
N PRO A 236 -12.48 7.50 5.80
CA PRO A 236 -13.32 7.06 6.91
C PRO A 236 -12.75 7.52 8.25
N ASN A 237 -13.60 8.09 9.11
CA ASN A 237 -13.20 8.44 10.48
C ASN A 237 -12.89 7.16 11.27
N SER A 238 -11.82 7.20 12.07
CA SER A 238 -11.37 6.06 12.89
C SER A 238 -12.20 5.82 14.17
N ALA A 239 -13.35 6.51 14.34
CA ALA A 239 -14.42 6.26 15.31
C ALA A 239 -15.70 7.00 14.80
N SER A 240 -16.93 6.47 14.81
CA SER A 240 -17.70 5.88 15.92
C SER A 240 -18.70 4.78 15.47
N PRO A 241 -19.16 3.90 16.39
CA PRO A 241 -20.47 3.27 16.31
C PRO A 241 -21.53 4.39 16.41
N THR A 242 -22.43 4.47 15.42
CA THR A 242 -23.71 5.23 15.42
C THR A 242 -23.82 6.38 16.44
N GLU A 243 -23.59 7.61 15.98
CA GLU A 243 -24.16 8.78 16.67
C GLU A 243 -25.69 8.71 16.58
N ASN A 244 -26.32 8.82 17.74
CA ASN A 244 -27.75 8.82 17.95
C ASN A 244 -28.47 9.78 16.99
N GLY A 245 -29.49 9.26 16.32
CA GLY A 245 -30.41 10.06 15.52
C GLY A 245 -31.16 11.06 16.40
N ASN A 246 -30.78 12.34 16.30
CA ASN A 246 -31.62 13.44 16.75
C ASN A 246 -32.85 13.52 15.83
N VAL A 247 -33.99 13.05 16.35
CA VAL A 247 -35.31 13.24 15.73
C VAL A 247 -35.70 14.70 15.89
N ILE A 248 -35.67 15.45 14.78
CA ILE A 248 -36.33 16.76 14.71
C ILE A 248 -37.82 16.51 14.52
N HIS A 249 -38.60 16.85 15.56
CA HIS A 249 -40.06 16.90 15.51
C HIS A 249 -40.53 18.00 14.53
N HIS A 250 -41.38 17.64 13.58
CA HIS A 250 -42.35 18.55 12.97
C HIS A 250 -43.75 17.94 13.13
N PRO A 251 -44.80 18.72 13.49
CA PRO A 251 -46.08 18.16 13.90
C PRO A 251 -46.97 17.85 12.68
N LEU A 252 -47.62 16.68 12.69
CA LEU A 252 -48.69 16.36 11.74
C LEU A 252 -50.05 16.44 12.46
N GLU A 253 -50.91 17.31 11.91
CA GLU A 253 -52.33 17.39 12.21
C GLU A 253 -53.05 16.07 11.87
N THR A 254 -54.02 15.74 12.72
CA THR A 254 -54.86 14.56 12.64
C THR A 254 -56.06 14.79 11.71
N LYS A 255 -56.31 13.88 10.75
CA LYS A 255 -57.67 13.54 10.31
C LYS A 255 -57.81 12.06 9.98
N ASN A 256 -58.80 11.46 10.65
CA ASN A 256 -59.31 10.10 10.51
C ASN A 256 -59.77 9.76 9.09
N GLY A 257 -59.66 8.48 8.72
CA GLY A 257 -60.33 7.92 7.55
C GLY A 257 -59.91 6.49 7.23
N ASP A 258 -60.61 5.54 7.83
CA ASP A 258 -60.55 4.09 7.67
C ASP A 258 -60.58 3.60 6.19
N LYS A 259 -59.66 2.69 5.84
CA LYS A 259 -59.83 1.56 4.92
C LYS A 259 -58.58 0.67 4.89
N ARG A 260 -58.79 -0.62 5.16
CA ARG A 260 -57.79 -1.69 5.05
C ARG A 260 -57.45 -1.94 3.58
N GLU A 261 -56.16 -1.95 3.26
CA GLU A 261 -55.60 -2.72 2.14
C GLU A 261 -54.13 -3.05 2.45
N GLU A 262 -53.78 -4.29 2.16
CA GLU A 262 -52.48 -4.96 2.35
C GLU A 262 -51.32 -4.16 1.72
N ILE A 263 -50.29 -3.82 2.50
CA ILE A 263 -49.03 -3.30 1.98
C ILE A 263 -47.92 -4.30 2.28
N GLN A 264 -47.35 -4.80 1.20
CA GLN A 264 -46.16 -5.60 1.08
C GLN A 264 -44.97 -4.89 1.73
N GLU A 265 -44.41 -5.48 2.79
CA GLU A 265 -43.15 -5.02 3.40
C GLU A 265 -42.00 -5.17 2.40
N ALA A 266 -41.46 -4.04 1.94
CA ALA A 266 -40.18 -4.00 1.26
C ALA A 266 -39.06 -4.08 2.33
N PRO A 267 -38.10 -5.02 2.23
CA PRO A 267 -37.06 -5.16 3.24
C PRO A 267 -36.05 -4.03 3.10
N ILE A 268 -35.96 -3.19 4.13
CA ILE A 268 -34.86 -2.27 4.37
C ILE A 268 -33.68 -3.14 4.85
N THR A 269 -32.69 -3.37 4.00
CA THR A 269 -31.48 -4.14 4.33
C THR A 269 -30.44 -3.26 5.04
N PRO A 270 -29.96 -3.61 6.25
CA PRO A 270 -28.69 -3.11 6.75
C PRO A 270 -27.52 -3.85 6.09
N PHE A 271 -26.51 -3.08 5.73
CA PHE A 271 -25.23 -3.51 5.16
C PHE A 271 -24.53 -4.57 6.01
N LEU A 272 -24.65 -5.84 5.60
CA LEU A 272 -23.66 -6.87 5.85
C LEU A 272 -23.75 -7.87 4.69
N ILE A 273 -22.74 -7.88 3.80
CA ILE A 273 -22.70 -8.81 2.68
C ILE A 273 -22.44 -10.22 3.27
N ILE A 274 -23.51 -10.95 3.54
CA ILE A 274 -23.49 -12.40 3.70
C ILE A 274 -23.78 -12.98 2.31
N TRP A 275 -22.76 -13.57 1.69
CA TRP A 275 -22.96 -14.43 0.53
C TRP A 275 -23.46 -15.79 1.03
N THR A 276 -24.75 -16.08 0.85
CA THR A 276 -25.28 -17.44 1.01
C THR A 276 -24.90 -18.27 -0.21
N ILE A 277 -23.87 -19.11 -0.10
CA ILE A 277 -23.66 -20.22 -1.04
C ILE A 277 -24.49 -21.40 -0.56
N THR A 278 -25.69 -21.54 -1.13
CA THR A 278 -26.28 -22.86 -1.33
C THR A 278 -25.67 -23.47 -2.58
N ASP A 279 -24.70 -24.37 -2.44
CA ASP A 279 -24.57 -25.45 -3.43
C ASP A 279 -24.04 -26.74 -2.80
N LYS A 280 -24.94 -27.73 -2.75
CA LYS A 280 -24.60 -29.15 -2.59
C LYS A 280 -24.07 -29.65 -3.93
N ARG A 281 -22.76 -29.54 -4.16
CA ARG A 281 -21.95 -30.50 -4.97
C ARG A 281 -20.56 -29.91 -5.22
N MET A 282 -19.54 -30.54 -4.66
CA MET A 282 -18.46 -31.12 -5.47
C MET A 282 -17.50 -31.90 -4.57
N ASN A 283 -17.75 -33.21 -4.53
CA ASN A 283 -16.69 -34.21 -4.42
C ASN A 283 -15.72 -34.00 -5.60
N ARG A 284 -14.50 -33.57 -5.32
CA ARG A 284 -13.29 -34.14 -5.92
C ARG A 284 -12.05 -33.59 -5.21
N LEU A 285 -11.36 -34.51 -4.55
CA LEU A 285 -10.03 -34.32 -3.96
C LEU A 285 -9.03 -33.98 -5.07
N ASP A 286 -8.17 -32.99 -4.82
CA ASP A 286 -6.93 -32.80 -5.58
C ASP A 286 -5.76 -32.55 -4.62
N HIS A 287 -4.60 -33.14 -4.94
CA HIS A 287 -3.44 -33.46 -4.10
C HIS A 287 -2.58 -32.24 -3.67
N SER A 288 -3.18 -31.06 -3.48
CA SER A 288 -2.49 -29.81 -3.10
C SER A 288 -2.55 -29.48 -1.60
N LEU A 289 -3.40 -30.16 -0.81
CA LEU A 289 -3.61 -29.84 0.61
C LEU A 289 -2.40 -30.15 1.52
N THR A 290 -1.52 -31.08 1.15
CA THR A 290 -0.45 -31.55 2.04
C THR A 290 0.60 -30.47 2.32
N GLY A 291 0.82 -29.54 1.38
CA GLY A 291 1.72 -28.39 1.57
C GLY A 291 1.13 -27.28 2.44
N LYS A 292 -0.18 -27.02 2.31
CA LYS A 292 -0.90 -25.98 3.08
C LYS A 292 -1.15 -26.39 4.53
N ILE A 293 -1.40 -27.68 4.78
CA ILE A 293 -1.52 -28.22 6.13
C ILE A 293 -0.18 -28.13 6.88
N ARG A 294 0.96 -28.28 6.20
CA ARG A 294 2.29 -28.11 6.81
C ARG A 294 2.55 -26.66 7.25
N LEU A 295 2.16 -25.67 6.45
CA LEU A 295 2.29 -24.25 6.81
C LEU A 295 1.37 -23.86 7.98
N ALA A 296 0.12 -24.35 7.95
CA ALA A 296 -0.82 -24.17 9.06
C ALA A 296 -0.31 -24.84 10.35
N GLY A 297 0.30 -26.02 10.24
CA GLY A 297 0.91 -26.75 11.35
C GLY A 297 2.07 -25.98 12.00
N ILE A 298 2.96 -25.40 11.20
CA ILE A 298 4.07 -24.57 11.67
C ILE A 298 3.56 -23.29 12.35
N LEU A 299 2.60 -22.60 11.73
CA LEU A 299 1.93 -21.42 12.33
C LEU A 299 1.25 -21.76 13.66
N THR A 300 0.60 -22.92 13.77
CA THR A 300 -0.03 -23.36 15.04
C THR A 300 0.97 -23.75 16.12
N GLN A 301 2.17 -24.23 15.78
CA GLN A 301 3.21 -24.54 16.77
C GLN A 301 3.85 -23.27 17.32
N ASP A 302 4.22 -22.31 16.46
CA ASP A 302 4.78 -21.03 16.91
C ASP A 302 3.77 -20.22 17.74
N LEU A 303 2.48 -20.26 17.37
CA LEU A 303 1.40 -19.63 18.14
C LEU A 303 1.14 -20.31 19.49
N ARG A 304 1.32 -21.64 19.60
CA ARG A 304 1.18 -22.36 20.88
C ARG A 304 2.34 -22.06 21.83
N VAL A 305 3.57 -21.97 21.34
CA VAL A 305 4.73 -21.61 22.17
C VAL A 305 4.62 -20.17 22.65
N GLY A 306 4.19 -19.24 21.77
CA GLY A 306 3.92 -17.85 22.14
C GLY A 306 2.77 -17.69 23.15
N ALA A 307 1.67 -18.44 22.99
CA ALA A 307 0.55 -18.40 23.92
C ALA A 307 0.90 -18.99 25.30
N LEU A 308 1.69 -20.08 25.36
CA LEU A 308 2.14 -20.66 26.62
C LEU A 308 3.14 -19.75 27.36
N ALA A 309 4.03 -19.06 26.65
CA ALA A 309 4.92 -18.07 27.24
C ALA A 309 4.16 -16.86 27.81
N TRP A 310 3.08 -16.45 27.13
CA TRP A 310 2.22 -15.36 27.61
C TRP A 310 1.43 -15.74 28.87
N VAL A 311 0.86 -16.95 28.92
CA VAL A 311 0.13 -17.48 30.09
C VAL A 311 1.05 -17.71 31.28
N ALA A 312 2.27 -18.19 31.08
CA ALA A 312 3.25 -18.38 32.15
C ALA A 312 3.67 -17.05 32.79
N ASN A 313 3.80 -15.98 32.00
CA ASN A 313 4.22 -14.68 32.51
C ASN A 313 3.07 -13.91 33.22
N HIS A 314 1.81 -14.17 32.84
CA HIS A 314 0.62 -13.58 33.48
C HIS A 314 0.15 -14.35 34.72
N SER A 315 0.55 -15.61 34.88
CA SER A 315 0.23 -16.39 36.09
C SER A 315 1.16 -16.06 37.26
N ALA A 316 2.34 -15.47 37.00
CA ALA A 316 3.30 -15.06 38.04
C ALA A 316 3.00 -13.70 38.68
N THR A 317 2.06 -12.93 38.11
CA THR A 317 1.73 -11.55 38.55
C THR A 317 0.44 -11.46 39.37
N VAL A 318 -0.24 -12.59 39.65
CA VAL A 318 -1.53 -12.62 40.38
C VAL A 318 -1.42 -13.31 41.76
N THR A 319 -0.23 -13.74 42.17
CA THR A 319 0.03 -14.16 43.55
C THR A 319 1.30 -13.50 44.08
N GLY A 320 1.13 -12.35 44.71
CA GLY A 320 2.15 -11.57 45.41
C GLY A 320 1.52 -10.40 46.13
#